data_AF-A0A843HHR1-F1
#
_entry.id   AF-A0A843HHR1-F1
#
_cell.length_a   1.000
_cell.length_b   1.000
_cell.length_c   1.000
_cell.angle_alpha   90.00
_cell.angle_beta   90.00
_cell.angle_gamma   90.00
#
_symmetry.space_group_name_H-M   'P 1'
#
loop_
_entity.id
_entity.type
_entity.pdbx_description
1 polymer ?
#
loop_
_entity_poly.entity_id
_entity_poly.type
_entity_poly.pdbx_seq_one_letter_code
_entity_poly.pdbx_strand_id
1 'polypeptide(L)'
;MNSWVENAYEIMKKELQDMLPFCSTRLRFCNAYVLETKNFYVLRSYQTIVACIRKDCLQSYDFLRMVYGYTAISAQHISKFFHDYGDSRIVPYVYRDIKSL
;
A
#
# COMPACT_ATOMS: atom_id res chain seq x y z
N MET A 1 8.95 -17.56 -1.92
CA MET A 1 8.12 -17.07 -3.04
C MET A 1 7.28 -15.91 -2.50
N ASN A 2 7.80 -14.68 -2.58
CA ASN A 2 7.11 -13.38 -2.36
C ASN A 2 7.89 -12.20 -2.99
N SER A 3 8.73 -12.47 -4.01
CA SER A 3 9.71 -11.48 -4.51
C SER A 3 9.09 -10.21 -5.08
N TRP A 4 7.87 -10.28 -5.63
CA TRP A 4 7.21 -9.13 -6.25
C TRP A 4 6.72 -8.09 -5.24
N VAL A 5 6.23 -8.52 -4.08
CA VAL A 5 5.75 -7.62 -3.01
C VAL A 5 6.94 -6.94 -2.34
N GLU A 6 7.97 -7.71 -1.99
CA GLU A 6 9.22 -7.17 -1.44
C GLU A 6 9.88 -6.20 -2.43
N ASN A 7 9.93 -6.56 -3.72
CA ASN A 7 10.46 -5.68 -4.76
C ASN A 7 9.65 -4.37 -4.88
N ALA A 8 8.31 -4.46 -4.89
CA ALA A 8 7.45 -3.28 -4.91
C ALA A 8 7.67 -2.39 -3.67
N TYR A 9 7.83 -3.00 -2.49
CA TYR A 9 8.13 -2.30 -1.25
C TYR A 9 9.47 -1.57 -1.32
N GLU A 10 10.54 -2.24 -1.76
CA GLU A 10 11.87 -1.63 -1.85
C GLU A 10 11.94 -0.49 -2.88
N ILE A 11 11.33 -0.67 -4.06
CA ILE A 11 11.27 0.41 -5.08
C ILE A 11 10.48 1.60 -4.54
N MET A 12 9.30 1.37 -3.96
CA MET A 12 8.46 2.42 -3.39
C MET A 12 9.18 3.16 -2.26
N LYS A 13 9.85 2.42 -1.37
CA LYS A 13 10.61 2.99 -0.25
C LYS A 13 11.77 3.85 -0.74
N LYS A 14 12.50 3.39 -1.75
CA LYS A 14 13.56 4.17 -2.39
C LYS A 14 13.01 5.46 -2.99
N GLU A 15 11.87 5.40 -3.67
CA GLU A 15 11.24 6.59 -4.25
C GLU A 15 10.81 7.60 -3.19
N LEU A 16 10.27 7.14 -2.05
CA LEU A 16 9.95 8.01 -0.91
C LEU A 16 11.18 8.61 -0.23
N GLN A 17 12.34 7.96 -0.31
CA GLN A 17 13.60 8.46 0.22
C GLN A 17 14.26 9.48 -0.71
N ASP A 18 14.28 9.17 -2.01
CA ASP A 18 14.92 9.98 -3.04
C ASP A 18 14.08 11.21 -3.42
N MET A 19 12.76 11.15 -3.21
CA MET A 19 11.83 12.24 -3.55
C MET A 19 10.82 12.46 -2.42
N LEU A 20 10.63 13.73 -2.03
CA LEU A 20 9.49 14.09 -1.19
C LEU A 20 8.19 13.80 -1.95
N PRO A 21 7.15 13.27 -1.29
CA PRO A 21 5.86 13.05 -1.93
C PRO A 21 5.33 14.36 -2.49
N PHE A 22 4.80 14.33 -3.72
CA PHE A 22 4.25 15.50 -4.38
C PHE A 22 3.03 16.05 -3.62
N CYS A 23 2.23 15.13 -3.08
CA CYS A 23 1.09 15.47 -2.24
C CYS A 23 0.87 14.43 -1.15
N SER A 24 0.16 14.85 -0.11
CA SER A 24 -0.29 14.00 0.98
C SER A 24 -1.76 14.33 1.26
N THR A 25 -2.66 13.42 0.90
CA THR A 25 -4.11 13.61 1.02
C THR A 25 -4.67 12.68 2.09
N ARG A 26 -5.53 13.18 2.98
CA ARG A 26 -6.20 12.33 3.97
C ARG A 26 -7.16 11.38 3.27
N LEU A 27 -7.11 10.10 3.60
CA LEU A 27 -8.02 9.09 3.05
C LEU A 27 -9.39 9.25 3.69
N ARG A 28 -10.34 9.83 2.95
CA ARG A 28 -11.70 10.13 3.44
C ARG A 28 -11.64 10.83 4.81
N PHE A 29 -12.41 10.36 5.79
CA PHE A 29 -12.43 10.86 7.17
C PHE A 29 -11.57 10.03 8.15
N CYS A 30 -10.75 9.07 7.69
CA CYS A 30 -9.95 8.22 8.59
C CYS A 30 -8.58 8.82 8.93
N ASN A 31 -7.86 8.19 9.86
CA ASN A 31 -6.51 8.59 10.28
C ASN A 31 -5.43 7.91 9.40
N ALA A 32 -5.66 7.91 8.09
CA ALA A 32 -4.72 7.43 7.10
C ALA A 32 -4.53 8.47 6.00
N TYR A 33 -3.38 8.44 5.35
CA TYR A 33 -2.99 9.39 4.31
C TYR A 33 -2.50 8.64 3.08
N VAL A 34 -2.85 9.17 1.91
CA VAL A 34 -2.31 8.74 0.62
C VAL A 34 -1.21 9.71 0.23
N LEU A 35 0.00 9.20 0.14
CA LEU A 35 1.16 9.91 -0.38
C LEU A 35 1.25 9.60 -1.87
N GLU A 36 1.42 10.63 -2.68
CA GLU A 36 1.60 10.46 -4.11
C GLU A 36 3.06 10.70 -4.50
N THR A 37 3.63 9.74 -5.20
CA THR A 37 4.96 9.84 -5.80
C THR A 37 4.85 9.78 -7.32
N LYS A 38 5.98 9.74 -8.04
CA LYS A 38 6.00 9.62 -9.49
C LYS A 38 5.32 8.32 -9.96
N ASN A 39 5.67 7.20 -9.35
CA ASN A 39 5.22 5.89 -9.79
C ASN A 39 4.18 5.24 -8.86
N PHE A 40 3.92 5.80 -7.68
CA PHE A 40 3.05 5.15 -6.69
C PHE A 40 2.00 6.10 -6.09
N TYR A 41 0.87 5.50 -5.73
CA TYR A 41 0.06 5.94 -4.60
C TYR A 41 0.45 5.08 -3.39
N VAL A 42 0.73 5.68 -2.25
CA VAL A 42 1.19 4.98 -1.06
C VAL A 42 0.28 5.26 0.11
N LEU A 43 -0.23 4.21 0.75
CA LEU A 43 -1.05 4.32 1.93
C LEU A 43 -0.19 4.29 3.20
N ARG A 44 -0.24 5.40 3.94
CA ARG A 44 0.24 5.51 5.32
C ARG A 44 -0.93 5.43 6.29
N SER A 45 -1.03 4.33 7.02
CA SER A 45 -1.97 4.17 8.14
C SER A 45 -1.27 4.62 9.42
N TYR A 46 -1.75 5.70 10.05
CA TYR A 46 -1.03 6.37 11.14
C TYR A 46 0.40 6.77 10.73
N GLN A 47 1.42 6.12 11.29
CA GLN A 47 2.84 6.36 10.99
C GLN A 47 3.47 5.27 10.12
N THR A 48 2.69 4.26 9.70
CA THR A 48 3.21 3.07 9.03
C THR A 48 2.72 3.01 7.59
N ILE A 49 3.63 2.73 6.66
CA ILE A 49 3.29 2.43 5.25
C ILE A 49 2.78 1.00 5.18
N VAL A 50 1.53 0.81 4.75
CA VAL A 50 0.86 -0.50 4.82
C VAL A 50 0.39 -1.02 3.47
N ALA A 51 0.33 -0.16 2.44
CA ALA A 51 0.03 -0.59 1.07
C ALA A 51 0.53 0.44 0.04
N CYS A 52 0.64 0.03 -1.22
CA CYS A 52 0.81 0.95 -2.34
C CYS A 52 0.09 0.45 -3.60
N ILE A 53 -0.05 1.34 -4.57
CA ILE A 53 -0.54 1.05 -5.92
C ILE A 53 0.47 1.62 -6.89
N ARG A 54 0.95 0.79 -7.82
CA ARG A 54 1.79 1.23 -8.94
C ARG A 54 0.93 1.87 -10.03
N LYS A 55 1.28 3.08 -10.45
CA LYS A 55 0.49 3.86 -11.41
C LYS A 55 0.54 3.32 -12.85
N ASP A 56 1.65 2.70 -13.24
CA ASP A 56 1.88 2.21 -14.60
C ASP A 56 1.01 1.00 -14.95
N CYS A 57 0.84 0.08 -14.00
CA CYS A 57 0.12 -1.17 -14.18
C CYS A 57 -1.11 -1.31 -13.27
N LEU A 58 -1.39 -0.30 -12.44
CA LEU A 58 -2.48 -0.28 -11.45
C LEU A 58 -2.44 -1.47 -10.47
N GLN A 59 -1.28 -2.10 -10.30
CA GLN A 59 -1.11 -3.21 -9.36
C GLN A 59 -1.08 -2.71 -7.92
N SER A 60 -1.88 -3.37 -7.08
CA SER A 60 -2.04 -3.08 -5.66
C SER A 60 -1.25 -4.07 -4.81
N TYR A 61 -0.49 -3.56 -3.84
CA TYR A 61 0.37 -4.34 -2.94
C TYR A 61 0.00 -4.05 -1.49
N ASP A 62 -0.34 -5.09 -0.73
CA ASP A 62 -0.59 -5.04 0.71
C ASP A 62 0.67 -5.48 1.47
N PHE A 63 1.19 -4.60 2.31
CA PHE A 63 2.39 -4.83 3.12
C PHE A 63 2.07 -5.08 4.59
N LEU A 64 0.81 -4.97 5.02
CA LEU A 64 0.43 -4.87 6.44
C LEU A 64 1.06 -5.97 7.29
N ARG A 65 0.98 -7.22 6.82
CA ARG A 65 1.52 -8.37 7.55
C ARG A 65 3.06 -8.42 7.54
N MET A 66 3.69 -7.85 6.52
CA MET A 66 5.14 -7.77 6.40
C MET A 66 5.74 -6.71 7.34
N VAL A 67 5.09 -5.55 7.48
CA VAL A 67 5.65 -4.43 8.26
C VAL A 67 5.22 -4.38 9.72
N TYR A 68 4.00 -4.79 10.06
CA TYR A 68 3.41 -4.39 11.33
C TYR A 68 2.62 -5.49 12.05
N GLY A 69 2.46 -6.66 11.43
CA GLY A 69 1.46 -7.63 11.86
C GLY A 69 0.04 -7.15 11.53
N TYR A 70 -0.90 -8.08 11.45
CA TYR A 70 -2.27 -7.76 11.05
C TYR A 70 -3.00 -6.94 12.11
N THR A 71 -3.61 -5.82 11.72
CA THR A 71 -4.60 -5.10 12.53
C THR A 71 -5.86 -4.83 11.71
N ALA A 72 -7.03 -5.00 12.34
CA ALA A 72 -8.33 -4.81 11.68
C ALA A 72 -8.50 -3.38 11.13
N ILE A 73 -7.97 -2.37 11.83
CA ILE A 73 -8.06 -0.96 11.42
C ILE A 73 -7.25 -0.70 10.15
N SER A 74 -5.98 -1.13 10.10
CA SER A 74 -5.15 -0.94 8.91
C SER A 74 -5.69 -1.74 7.72
N ALA A 75 -6.24 -2.94 7.93
CA ALA A 75 -6.90 -3.70 6.88
C ALA A 75 -8.10 -2.93 6.29
N GLN A 76 -8.90 -2.25 7.12
CA GLN A 76 -9.98 -1.38 6.63
C GLN A 76 -9.45 -0.17 5.86
N HIS A 77 -8.34 0.43 6.28
CA HIS A 77 -7.71 1.53 5.53
C HIS A 77 -7.25 1.06 4.14
N ILE A 78 -6.65 -0.13 4.05
CA ILE A 78 -6.20 -0.73 2.79
C ILE A 78 -7.39 -0.99 1.86
N SER A 79 -8.47 -1.56 2.38
CA SER A 79 -9.68 -1.80 1.59
C SER A 79 -10.27 -0.51 1.01
N LYS A 80 -10.35 0.56 1.81
CA LYS A 80 -10.81 1.89 1.33
C LYS A 80 -9.87 2.47 0.30
N PHE A 81 -8.56 2.36 0.54
CA PHE A 81 -7.54 2.88 -0.36
C PHE A 81 -7.55 2.20 -1.73
N PHE A 82 -7.59 0.86 -1.78
CA PHE A 82 -7.68 0.13 -3.05
C PHE A 82 -9.00 0.37 -3.77
N HIS A 83 -10.09 0.64 -3.04
CA HIS A 83 -11.35 1.03 -3.64
C HIS A 83 -11.29 2.43 -4.28
N ASP A 84 -10.65 3.39 -3.62
CA ASP A 84 -10.61 4.79 -4.07
C ASP A 84 -9.54 5.05 -5.15
N TYR A 85 -8.40 4.35 -5.08
CA TYR A 85 -7.22 4.61 -5.92
C TYR A 85 -6.82 3.43 -6.82
N GLY A 86 -7.39 2.24 -6.61
CA GLY A 86 -7.14 1.07 -7.44
C GLY A 86 -8.13 0.94 -8.58
N ASP A 87 -7.79 0.16 -9.60
CA ASP A 87 -8.77 -0.25 -10.61
C ASP A 87 -9.68 -1.33 -10.02
N SER A 88 -10.98 -1.09 -10.04
CA SER A 88 -12.04 -2.05 -9.66
C SER A 88 -11.92 -3.44 -10.30
N ARG A 89 -11.13 -3.59 -11.38
CA ARG A 89 -10.88 -4.85 -12.10
C ARG A 89 -9.63 -5.60 -11.64
N ILE A 90 -8.78 -5.01 -10.81
CA ILE A 90 -7.51 -5.61 -10.41
C ILE A 90 -7.67 -6.30 -9.05
N VAL A 91 -7.42 -7.61 -9.05
CA VAL A 91 -7.37 -8.41 -7.82
C VAL A 91 -6.13 -7.96 -7.04
N PRO A 92 -6.27 -7.41 -5.81
CA PRO A 92 -5.11 -7.04 -5.02
C PRO A 92 -4.26 -8.30 -4.78
N TYR A 93 -2.94 -8.20 -4.94
CA TYR A 93 -2.04 -9.24 -4.46
C TYR A 93 -2.04 -9.15 -2.93
N VAL A 94 -3.02 -9.82 -2.33
CA VAL A 94 -3.18 -9.89 -0.87
C VAL A 94 -2.17 -10.89 -0.34
N TYR A 95 -1.29 -10.44 0.54
CA TYR A 95 -0.48 -11.32 1.36
C TYR A 95 -1.40 -12.18 2.24
N ARG A 96 -1.70 -13.40 1.78
CA ARG A 96 -2.17 -14.48 2.64
C ARG A 96 -0.94 -15.27 3.03
N ASP A 97 -0.47 -15.03 4.24
CA ASP A 97 0.26 -16.06 4.98
C ASP A 97 -0.67 -17.27 5.07
N ILE A 98 -0.56 -18.19 4.11
CA ILE A 98 -0.92 -19.58 4.35
C ILE A 98 0.29 -20.11 5.11
N LYS A 99 0.29 -19.95 6.44
CA LYS A 99 0.98 -20.94 7.25
C LYS A 99 0.30 -22.26 6.92
N SER A 100 0.94 -23.05 6.07
CA SER A 100 0.65 -24.49 6.00
C SER A 100 0.76 -25.01 7.42
N LEU A 101 -0.32 -25.67 7.84
CA LEU A 101 -0.51 -26.40 9.08
C LEU A 101 0.74 -27.19 9.52
#